data_AF-A0A3D5CYX6-F1
#
_entry.id   AF-A0A3D5CYX6-F1
#
_cell.length_a   1.000
_cell.length_b   1.000
_cell.length_c   1.000
_cell.angle_alpha   90.00
_cell.angle_beta   90.00
_cell.angle_gamma   90.00
#
_symmetry.space_group_name_H-M   'P 1'
#
loop_
_entity.id
_entity.type
_entity.pdbx_description
1 polymer ?
#
loop_
_entity_poly.entity_id
_entity_poly.type
_entity_poly.pdbx_seq_one_letter_code
_entity_poly.pdbx_strand_id
1 'polypeptide(L)' 'METTVFGMNEAQLTEFGMSWGLAGLILFIVFIVGNLAWKSKAGKTGTFALFLALTLGMVGFLAKLVIQHYLNIQ' A
#
# COMPACT_ATOMS: atom_id res chain seq x y z
N MET A 1 -30.76 -15.95 -2.16
CA MET A 1 -29.92 -16.98 -1.50
C MET A 1 -28.72 -16.23 -1.00
N GLU A 2 -28.56 -16.03 0.31
CA GLU A 2 -27.30 -15.47 0.83
C GLU A 2 -26.23 -16.55 0.63
N THR A 3 -25.31 -16.30 -0.29
CA THR A 3 -24.24 -17.24 -0.63
C THR A 3 -23.15 -17.14 0.43
N THR A 4 -23.28 -17.90 1.51
CA THR A 4 -22.26 -17.95 2.57
C THR A 4 -21.02 -18.67 2.06
N VAL A 5 -19.95 -17.94 1.76
CA VAL A 5 -18.65 -18.51 1.42
C VAL A 5 -17.83 -18.59 2.71
N PHE A 6 -17.50 -19.79 3.17
CA PHE A 6 -16.81 -20.05 4.46
C PHE A 6 -17.52 -19.61 5.75
N GLY A 7 -18.86 -19.45 5.74
CA GLY A 7 -19.62 -19.05 6.92
C GLY A 7 -19.61 -17.55 7.23
N MET A 8 -19.07 -16.73 6.32
CA MET A 8 -19.14 -15.26 6.35
C MET A 8 -20.13 -14.77 5.30
N ASN A 9 -20.84 -13.67 5.59
CA ASN A 9 -21.68 -13.00 4.60
C ASN A 9 -20.82 -12.47 3.44
N GLU A 10 -21.33 -12.48 2.20
CA GLU A 10 -20.61 -12.02 1.00
C GLU A 10 -20.10 -10.59 1.17
N ALA A 11 -20.89 -9.76 1.85
CA ALA A 11 -20.52 -8.40 2.19
C ALA A 11 -19.24 -8.33 3.04
N GLN A 12 -19.11 -9.19 4.07
CA GLN A 12 -17.94 -9.19 4.96
C GLN A 12 -16.69 -9.72 4.25
N LEU A 13 -16.82 -10.74 3.41
CA LEU A 13 -15.69 -11.26 2.64
C LEU A 13 -15.20 -10.23 1.62
N THR A 14 -16.12 -9.51 0.98
CA THR A 14 -15.81 -8.46 0.01
C THR A 14 -15.17 -7.27 0.70
N GLU A 15 -15.70 -6.80 1.83
CA GLU A 15 -15.13 -5.71 2.62
C GLU A 15 -13.71 -6.06 3.09
N PHE A 16 -13.52 -7.27 3.61
CA PHE A 16 -12.20 -7.74 4.03
C PHE A 16 -11.21 -7.84 2.85
N GLY A 17 -11.65 -8.40 1.72
CA GLY A 17 -10.84 -8.51 0.51
C GLY A 17 -10.47 -7.14 -0.10
N MET A 18 -11.40 -6.19 -0.13
CA MET A 18 -11.17 -4.83 -0.61
C MET A 18 -10.29 -4.02 0.34
N SER A 19 -10.42 -4.21 1.65
CA SER A 19 -9.59 -3.50 2.63
C SER A 19 -8.19 -4.11 2.71
N TRP A 20 -8.08 -5.34 3.19
CA TRP A 20 -6.79 -5.96 3.49
C TRP A 20 -6.13 -6.57 2.26
N GLY A 21 -6.91 -7.23 1.41
CA GLY A 21 -6.38 -7.85 0.19
C GLY A 21 -5.85 -6.82 -0.81
N LEU A 22 -6.62 -5.76 -1.04
CA LEU A 22 -6.26 -4.68 -1.97
C LEU A 22 -5.13 -3.79 -1.41
N ALA A 23 -5.17 -3.45 -0.12
CA ALA A 23 -4.07 -2.70 0.51
C ALA A 23 -2.75 -3.50 0.50
N GLY A 24 -2.79 -4.80 0.78
CA GLY A 24 -1.63 -5.69 0.68
C GLY A 24 -1.05 -5.75 -0.73
N LEU A 25 -1.92 -5.81 -1.75
CA LEU A 25 -1.50 -5.81 -3.16
C LEU A 25 -0.80 -4.51 -3.56
N ILE A 26 -1.33 -3.36 -3.11
CA ILE A 26 -0.73 -2.04 -3.38
C ILE A 26 0.65 -1.92 -2.70
N LEU A 27 0.78 -2.38 -1.45
CA LEU A 27 2.05 -2.42 -0.73
C LEU A 27 3.09 -3.29 -1.46
N PHE A 28 2.66 -4.42 -2.01
CA PHE A 28 3.53 -5.31 -2.78
C PHE A 28 4.07 -4.64 -4.05
N ILE A 29 3.25 -3.84 -4.74
CA ILE A 29 3.69 -3.05 -5.91
C ILE A 29 4.76 -2.03 -5.51
N VAL A 30 4.56 -1.28 -4.42
CA VAL A 30 5.53 -0.30 -3.92
C VAL A 30 6.85 -0.98 -3.53
N PHE A 31 6.77 -2.15 -2.88
CA PHE A 31 7.93 -2.95 -2.52
C PHE A 31 8.72 -3.43 -3.76
N ILE A 32 8.04 -3.90 -4.80
CA ILE A 32 8.68 -4.32 -6.06
C ILE A 32 9.43 -3.14 -6.69
N VAL A 33 8.83 -1.95 -6.77
CA VAL A 33 9.48 -0.78 -7.35
C VAL A 33 10.72 -0.37 -6.54
N GLY A 34 10.63 -0.39 -5.20
CA GLY A 34 11.78 -0.14 -4.33
C GLY A 34 12.91 -1.15 -4.54
N ASN A 35 12.57 -2.43 -4.61
CA ASN A 35 13.54 -3.50 -4.83
C ASN A 35 14.15 -3.46 -6.24
N LEU A 36 13.36 -3.15 -7.27
CA LEU A 36 13.83 -2.97 -8.64
C LEU A 36 14.85 -1.84 -8.71
N ALA A 37 14.60 -0.74 -8.03
CA ALA A 37 15.50 0.40 -8.01
C ALA A 37 16.80 0.13 -7.22
N TRP A 38 16.77 -0.68 -6.16
CA TRP A 38 17.99 -1.20 -5.51
C TRP A 38 18.78 -2.16 -6.40
N LYS A 39 18.08 -3.09 -7.07
CA LYS A 39 18.70 -4.14 -7.88
C LYS A 39 19.24 -3.61 -9.22
N SER A 40 18.65 -2.55 -9.77
CA SER A 40 19.10 -1.94 -11.03
C SER A 40 20.44 -1.20 -10.95
N LYS A 41 21.11 -1.12 -9.78
CA LYS A 41 22.32 -0.28 -9.60
C LYS A 41 22.11 1.11 -10.22
N ALA A 42 20.94 1.70 -10.01
CA ALA A 42 20.72 3.08 -10.39
C ALA A 42 21.83 3.86 -9.66
N GLY A 43 22.80 4.43 -10.40
CA GLY A 43 24.11 4.84 -9.88
C GLY A 43 24.05 5.87 -8.73
N LYS A 44 25.12 6.63 -8.46
CA LYS A 44 25.10 7.62 -7.35
C LYS A 44 23.89 8.57 -7.40
N THR A 45 23.44 8.96 -8.60
CA THR A 45 22.23 9.76 -8.82
C THR A 45 20.93 8.96 -8.66
N GLY A 46 20.93 7.69 -9.06
CA GLY A 46 19.77 6.81 -9.00
C GLY A 46 19.46 6.34 -7.58
N THR A 47 20.47 6.04 -6.76
CA THR A 47 20.27 5.72 -5.34
C THR A 47 19.79 6.95 -4.56
N PHE A 48 20.27 8.16 -4.89
CA PHE A 48 19.79 9.40 -4.28
C PHE A 48 18.33 9.70 -4.65
N ALA A 49 17.98 9.59 -5.94
CA ALA A 49 16.61 9.77 -6.42
C ALA A 49 15.67 8.70 -5.84
N LEU A 50 16.12 7.45 -5.72
CA LEU A 50 15.36 6.38 -5.08
C LEU A 50 15.18 6.63 -3.58
N PHE A 51 16.22 7.05 -2.88
CA PHE A 51 16.14 7.34 -1.45
C PHE A 51 15.14 8.48 -1.19
N LEU A 52 15.18 9.54 -2.01
CA LEU A 52 14.18 10.61 -1.99
C LEU A 52 12.77 10.12 -2.35
N ALA A 53 12.60 9.37 -3.44
CA ALA A 53 11.28 8.87 -3.85
C ALA A 53 10.67 7.93 -2.80
N LEU A 54 11.49 7.08 -2.17
CA LEU A 54 11.04 6.12 -1.17
C LEU A 54 10.71 6.81 0.17
N THR A 55 11.56 7.73 0.63
CA THR A 55 11.29 8.50 1.86
C THR A 55 10.13 9.47 1.66
N LEU A 56 10.04 10.19 0.54
CA LEU A 56 8.87 11.02 0.21
C LEU A 56 7.59 10.18 0.06
N GLY A 57 7.68 9.00 -0.56
CA GLY A 57 6.55 8.09 -0.69
C GLY A 57 6.03 7.60 0.66
N MET A 58 6.92 7.17 1.56
CA MET A 58 6.54 6.79 2.92
C MET A 58 6.02 7.97 3.73
N VAL A 59 6.69 9.12 3.70
CA VAL A 59 6.27 10.31 4.45
C VAL A 59 4.92 10.83 3.96
N GLY A 60 4.68 10.85 2.65
CA GLY A 60 3.39 11.23 2.06
C GLY A 60 2.27 10.25 2.41
N PHE A 61 2.56 8.95 2.42
CA PHE A 61 1.60 7.93 2.85
C PHE A 61 1.27 8.03 4.34
N LEU A 62 2.27 8.21 5.21
CA LEU A 62 2.06 8.46 6.64
C LEU A 62 1.29 9.76 6.88
N ALA A 63 1.64 10.84 6.18
CA ALA A 63 0.92 12.10 6.29
C ALA A 63 -0.55 11.94 5.89
N LYS A 64 -0.85 11.19 4.82
CA LYS A 64 -2.22 10.86 4.43
C LYS A 64 -2.96 10.12 5.55
N LEU A 65 -2.35 9.09 6.14
CA LEU A 65 -2.96 8.33 7.25
C LEU A 65 -3.24 9.21 8.46
N VAL A 66 -2.28 10.06 8.83
CA VAL A 66 -2.42 11.02 9.94
C VAL A 66 -3.56 12.00 9.65
N ILE A 67 -3.62 12.56 8.44
CA ILE A 67 -4.66 13.50 8.03
C ILE A 67 -6.04 12.82 8.01
N GLN A 68 -6.14 11.59 7.48
CA GLN A 68 -7.37 10.79 7.53
C GLN A 68 -7.83 10.52 8.97
N HIS A 69 -6.90 10.25 9.88
CA HIS A 69 -7.20 10.04 11.29
C HIS A 69 -7.69 11.32 11.99
N TYR A 70 -7.02 12.46 11.77
CA TYR A 70 -7.44 13.73 12.37
C TYR A 70 -8.75 14.27 11.79
N LEU A 71 -9.03 14.02 10.50
CA LEU A 71 -10.29 14.41 9.86
C LEU A 71 -11.41 13.37 10.02
N ASN A 72 -11.14 12.24 10.69
CA ASN A 72 -12.09 11.14 10.91
C ASN A 72 -12.70 10.58 9.60
N ILE A 73 -11.90 10.54 8.53
CA ILE A 73 -12.30 10.02 7.22
C ILE A 73 -11.76 8.59 7.14
N GLN A 74 -12.59 7.61 7.50
CA GLN A 74 -12.34 6.17 7.34
C GLN A 74 -12.79 5.73 5.94
#